data_AF-A0A1G1G8L3-F1
#
_entry.id   AF-A0A1G1G8L3-F1
#
_cell.length_a   1.000
_cell.length_b   1.000
_cell.length_c   1.000
_cell.angle_alpha   90.00
_cell.angle_beta   90.00
_cell.angle_gamma   90.00
#
_symmetry.space_group_name_H-M   'P 1'
#
loop_
_entity.id
_entity.type
_entity.pdbx_description
1 polymer ?
#
loop_
_entity_poly.entity_id
_entity_poly.type
_entity_poly.pdbx_seq_one_letter_code
_entity_poly.pdbx_strand_id
1 'polypeptide(L)'
;MKITNLLMLLFFIASLTISEASYAQSMIHHGTMECQPTYGHYWRGDKWGWYGARKVVRTPVEAREILENFFMSDSGVKVGKIRVRSYFFEADIINRKGMHIDMVIIDKRTGRIRSIY
;
A
#
# COMPACT_ATOMS: atom_id res chain seq x y z
N MET A 1 2.17 27.99 -52.30
CA MET A 1 2.53 26.85 -51.41
C MET A 1 2.50 25.58 -52.23
N LYS A 2 3.56 24.76 -52.17
CA LYS A 2 3.62 23.48 -52.91
C LYS A 2 2.65 22.48 -52.26
N ILE A 3 2.00 21.63 -53.06
CA ILE A 3 1.05 20.59 -52.60
C ILE A 3 1.67 19.72 -51.50
N THR A 4 2.97 19.47 -51.58
CA THR A 4 3.75 18.75 -50.55
C THR A 4 3.66 19.41 -49.17
N ASN A 5 3.65 20.74 -49.09
CA ASN A 5 3.59 21.45 -47.81
C ASN A 5 2.18 21.43 -47.22
N LEU A 6 1.14 21.37 -48.06
CA LEU A 6 -0.25 21.21 -47.62
C LEU A 6 -0.49 19.79 -47.08
N LEU A 7 0.10 18.79 -47.72
CA LEU A 7 0.03 17.38 -47.31
C LEU A 7 0.76 17.14 -45.97
N MET A 8 1.94 17.75 -45.79
CA MET A 8 2.69 17.69 -44.54
C MET A 8 1.96 18.40 -43.39
N LEU A 9 1.31 19.54 -43.65
CA LEU A 9 0.53 20.27 -42.65
C LEU A 9 -0.71 19.48 -42.20
N LEU A 10 -1.42 18.84 -43.14
CA LEU A 10 -2.56 17.97 -42.83
C LEU A 10 -2.14 16.75 -41.99
N PHE A 11 -0.99 16.16 -42.28
CA PHE A 11 -0.46 15.04 -41.50
C PHE A 11 -0.10 15.45 -40.07
N PHE A 12 0.44 16.66 -39.88
CA PHE A 12 0.81 17.18 -38.57
C PHE A 12 -0.42 17.56 -37.72
N ILE A 13 -1.50 18.06 -38.33
CA ILE A 13 -2.76 18.32 -37.62
C ILE A 13 -3.43 17.01 -37.21
N ALA A 14 -3.38 15.98 -38.07
CA ALA A 14 -3.94 14.67 -37.76
C ALA A 14 -3.21 13.95 -36.61
N SER A 15 -1.90 14.18 -36.41
CA SER A 15 -1.17 13.58 -35.29
C SER A 15 -1.42 14.28 -33.95
N LEU A 16 -1.79 15.56 -33.96
CA LEU A 16 -2.10 16.33 -32.74
C LEU A 16 -3.45 15.93 -32.10
N THR A 17 -4.41 15.42 -32.87
CA THR A 17 -5.76 15.08 -32.36
C THR A 17 -5.88 13.69 -31.72
N ILE A 18 -4.84 12.85 -31.78
CA ILE A 18 -4.88 11.47 -31.24
C ILE A 18 -4.52 11.44 -29.74
N SER A 19 -4.05 12.54 -29.15
CA SER A 19 -3.50 12.56 -27.79
C SER A 19 -4.52 12.78 -26.65
N GLU A 20 -5.81 12.97 -26.94
CA GLU A 20 -6.82 13.31 -25.91
C GLU A 20 -7.87 12.21 -25.63
N ALA A 21 -7.79 11.03 -26.26
CA ALA A 21 -8.80 9.98 -26.09
C ALA A 21 -8.40 8.84 -25.12
N SER A 22 -7.46 9.06 -24.20
CA SER A 22 -6.96 7.98 -23.30
C SER A 22 -7.23 8.18 -21.81
N TYR A 23 -8.01 9.19 -21.42
CA TYR A 23 -8.48 9.31 -20.03
C TYR A 23 -9.94 8.89 -19.92
N ALA A 24 -10.18 7.93 -19.03
CA ALA A 24 -11.46 7.32 -18.69
C ALA A 24 -12.03 6.26 -19.68
N GLN A 25 -11.30 5.15 -19.86
CA GLN A 25 -11.94 3.88 -20.19
C GLN A 25 -12.04 3.04 -18.91
N SER A 26 -13.21 3.02 -18.28
CA SER A 26 -13.50 2.10 -17.18
C SER A 26 -13.68 0.69 -17.76
N MET A 27 -12.61 -0.08 -17.79
CA MET A 27 -12.68 -1.49 -18.17
C MET A 27 -13.23 -2.29 -16.98
N ILE A 28 -14.51 -2.65 -17.03
CA ILE A 28 -15.02 -3.79 -16.26
C ILE A 28 -14.45 -5.04 -16.94
N HIS A 29 -13.25 -5.46 -16.53
CA HIS A 29 -12.67 -6.71 -16.98
C HIS A 29 -12.97 -7.80 -15.93
N HIS A 30 -13.88 -8.71 -16.28
CA HIS A 30 -13.97 -10.02 -15.63
C HIS A 30 -12.71 -10.80 -16.01
N GLY A 31 -11.82 -11.05 -15.04
CA GLY A 31 -10.60 -11.84 -15.25
C GLY A 31 -9.46 -11.35 -14.37
N THR A 32 -9.11 -12.16 -13.36
CA THR A 32 -7.90 -12.10 -12.53
C THR A 32 -7.43 -10.69 -12.15
N MET A 33 -7.80 -10.25 -10.94
CA MET A 33 -7.25 -9.04 -10.32
C MET A 33 -5.72 -9.16 -10.25
N GLU A 34 -5.01 -8.56 -11.21
CA GLU A 34 -3.59 -8.28 -11.07
C GLU A 34 -3.47 -7.18 -10.00
N CYS A 35 -3.24 -7.62 -8.76
CA CYS A 35 -3.04 -6.74 -7.62
C CYS A 35 -1.67 -6.05 -7.72
N GLN A 36 -1.58 -5.02 -8.54
CA GLN A 36 -0.46 -4.09 -8.51
C GLN A 36 -0.44 -3.41 -7.13
N PRO A 37 0.71 -3.38 -6.41
CA PRO A 37 0.76 -2.80 -5.08
C PRO A 37 0.47 -1.29 -5.17
N THR A 38 -0.64 -0.87 -4.60
CA THR A 38 -1.06 0.52 -4.60
C THR A 38 -0.38 1.21 -3.44
N TYR A 39 0.79 1.82 -3.70
CA TYR A 39 1.62 2.55 -2.72
C TYR A 39 2.23 1.67 -1.60
N GLY A 40 3.53 1.83 -1.35
CA GLY A 40 4.21 1.27 -0.16
C GLY A 40 4.08 -0.25 0.05
N HIS A 41 4.09 -1.05 -1.01
CA HIS A 41 3.92 -2.53 -0.96
C HIS A 41 2.55 -3.02 -0.46
N TYR A 42 1.51 -2.17 -0.43
CA TYR A 42 0.18 -2.60 -0.04
C TYR A 42 -0.46 -3.54 -1.08
N TRP A 43 -0.83 -4.76 -0.66
CA TRP A 43 -1.62 -5.70 -1.47
C TRP A 43 -3.08 -5.71 -1.04
N ARG A 44 -3.99 -5.47 -2.00
CA ARG A 44 -5.42 -5.73 -1.84
C ARG A 44 -5.66 -7.24 -1.87
N GLY A 45 -6.30 -7.80 -0.85
CA GLY A 45 -6.67 -9.22 -0.82
C GLY A 45 -7.87 -9.48 0.09
N ASP A 46 -8.55 -10.60 -0.07
CA ASP A 46 -9.82 -10.87 0.64
C ASP A 46 -9.71 -10.83 2.16
N LYS A 47 -8.52 -11.09 2.71
CA LYS A 47 -8.21 -11.01 4.14
C LYS A 47 -7.96 -9.59 4.65
N TRP A 48 -7.72 -8.64 3.73
CA TRP A 48 -7.35 -7.26 4.01
C TRP A 48 -8.29 -6.35 3.23
N GLY A 49 -9.30 -5.80 3.92
CA GLY A 49 -10.21 -4.79 3.33
C GLY A 49 -9.42 -3.63 2.71
N TRP A 50 -10.08 -2.73 1.95
CA TRP A 50 -9.43 -1.63 1.20
C TRP A 50 -8.33 -0.85 1.96
N TYR A 51 -7.43 -0.19 1.23
CA TYR A 51 -6.38 0.62 1.85
C TYR A 51 -6.98 1.64 2.83
N GLY A 52 -6.48 1.67 4.06
CA GLY A 52 -7.01 2.51 5.13
C GLY A 52 -8.27 1.97 5.82
N ALA A 53 -8.72 0.74 5.51
CA ALA A 53 -9.79 0.07 6.26
C ALA A 53 -9.50 0.09 7.75
N ARG A 54 -10.56 0.34 8.52
CA ARG A 54 -10.54 0.16 9.96
C ARG A 54 -10.45 -1.34 10.27
N LYS A 55 -9.44 -1.77 11.02
CA LYS A 55 -9.34 -3.13 11.58
C LYS A 55 -9.25 -3.04 13.11
N VAL A 56 -10.32 -3.45 13.80
CA VAL A 56 -10.34 -3.44 15.27
C VAL A 56 -9.44 -4.54 15.78
N VAL A 57 -8.50 -4.21 16.67
CA VAL A 57 -7.54 -5.17 17.26
C VAL A 57 -7.89 -5.34 18.73
N ARG A 58 -8.24 -6.55 19.13
CA ARG A 58 -8.78 -6.82 20.48
C ARG A 58 -7.79 -7.49 21.39
N THR A 59 -6.86 -8.28 20.84
CA THR A 59 -5.96 -9.12 21.64
C THR A 59 -4.49 -8.84 21.30
N PRO A 60 -3.56 -9.09 22.25
CA PRO A 60 -2.13 -8.98 21.99
C PRO A 60 -1.63 -10.02 20.97
N VAL A 61 -2.32 -11.16 20.85
CA VAL A 61 -2.01 -12.19 19.84
C VAL A 61 -2.35 -11.67 18.45
N GLU A 62 -3.53 -11.10 18.26
CA GLU A 62 -3.92 -10.47 17.00
C GLU A 62 -3.00 -9.29 16.64
N ALA A 63 -2.62 -8.49 17.64
CA ALA A 63 -1.65 -7.41 17.43
C ALA A 63 -0.29 -7.95 16.94
N ARG A 64 0.19 -9.05 17.52
CA ARG A 64 1.42 -9.74 17.07
C ARG A 64 1.31 -10.17 15.62
N GLU A 65 0.25 -10.91 15.27
CA GLU A 65 0.05 -11.42 13.91
C GLU A 65 0.01 -10.28 12.89
N ILE A 66 -0.67 -9.17 13.20
CA ILE A 66 -0.72 -8.01 12.31
C ILE A 66 0.66 -7.38 12.13
N LEU A 67 1.42 -7.20 13.21
CA LEU A 67 2.75 -6.61 13.15
C LEU A 67 3.77 -7.51 12.44
N GLU A 68 3.73 -8.82 12.69
CA GLU A 68 4.61 -9.79 12.01
C GLU A 68 4.33 -9.83 10.50
N ASN A 69 3.05 -9.76 10.11
CA ASN A 69 2.68 -9.64 8.70
C ASN A 69 3.13 -8.29 8.10
N PHE A 70 3.04 -7.19 8.85
CA PHE A 70 3.47 -5.86 8.41
C PHE A 70 4.97 -5.81 8.13
N PHE A 71 5.79 -6.44 8.98
CA PHE A 71 7.25 -6.50 8.83
C PHE A 71 7.74 -7.71 8.02
N MET A 72 6.86 -8.49 7.39
CA MET A 72 7.22 -9.74 6.72
C MET A 72 8.25 -9.55 5.58
N SER A 73 8.24 -8.40 4.91
CA SER A 73 9.22 -8.06 3.87
C SER A 73 10.60 -7.67 4.44
N ASP A 74 10.68 -7.27 5.71
CA ASP A 74 11.93 -6.90 6.38
C ASP A 74 12.45 -8.06 7.23
N SER A 75 13.20 -8.95 6.56
CA SER A 75 13.86 -10.09 7.22
C SER A 75 14.88 -9.70 8.30
N GLY A 76 15.22 -8.41 8.46
CA GLY A 76 16.12 -7.89 9.48
C GLY A 76 15.46 -7.69 10.84
N VAL A 77 14.12 -7.74 10.88
CA VAL A 77 13.31 -7.21 11.97
C VAL A 77 12.38 -8.27 12.53
N LYS A 78 12.14 -8.23 13.84
CA LYS A 78 11.19 -9.10 14.55
C LYS A 78 10.37 -8.32 15.56
N VAL A 79 9.16 -8.81 15.80
CA VAL A 79 8.26 -8.29 16.84
C VAL A 79 8.64 -8.91 18.19
N GLY A 80 9.17 -8.07 19.08
CA GLY A 80 9.58 -8.40 20.44
C GLY A 80 8.39 -8.47 21.40
N LYS A 81 8.54 -7.86 22.58
CA LYS A 81 7.52 -7.86 23.63
C LYS A 81 6.35 -6.97 23.22
N ILE A 82 5.13 -7.44 23.50
CA ILE A 82 3.90 -6.66 23.33
C ILE A 82 3.30 -6.34 24.70
N ARG A 83 2.95 -5.08 24.90
CA ARG A 83 2.34 -4.55 26.12
C ARG A 83 0.94 -4.04 25.80
N VAL A 84 -0.01 -4.38 26.65
CA VAL A 84 -1.40 -3.92 26.52
C VAL A 84 -1.51 -2.53 27.15
N ARG A 85 -1.95 -1.55 26.36
CA ARG A 85 -2.36 -0.22 26.85
C ARG A 85 -3.87 -0.05 26.67
N SER A 86 -4.44 1.04 27.19
CA SER A 86 -5.89 1.26 27.10
C SER A 86 -6.37 1.33 25.64
N TYR A 87 -5.71 2.15 24.81
CA TYR A 87 -6.15 2.46 23.44
C TYR A 87 -5.34 1.79 22.33
N PHE A 88 -4.19 1.21 22.64
CA PHE A 88 -3.28 0.59 21.67
C PHE A 88 -2.56 -0.61 22.29
N PHE A 89 -1.91 -1.39 21.45
CA PHE A 89 -0.85 -2.31 21.87
C PHE A 89 0.49 -1.68 21.50
N GLU A 90 1.44 -1.74 22.42
CA GLU A 90 2.80 -1.24 22.27
C GLU A 90 3.72 -2.44 22.05
N ALA A 91 4.55 -2.41 21.02
CA ALA A 91 5.40 -3.51 20.61
C ALA A 91 6.83 -3.04 20.42
N ASP A 92 7.76 -3.76 21.04
CA ASP A 92 9.18 -3.59 20.80
C ASP A 92 9.52 -4.20 19.44
N ILE A 93 10.30 -3.49 18.65
CA ILE A 93 10.84 -3.98 17.39
C ILE A 93 12.33 -4.21 17.57
N ILE A 94 12.77 -5.44 17.30
CA ILE A 94 14.15 -5.88 17.51
C ILE A 94 14.79 -6.32 16.21
N ASN A 95 16.10 -6.09 16.09
CA ASN A 95 16.86 -6.62 14.96
C ASN A 95 17.26 -8.10 15.17
N ARG A 96 17.92 -8.68 14.16
CA ARG A 96 18.44 -10.07 14.22
C ARG A 96 19.38 -10.37 15.40
N LYS A 97 20.05 -9.35 15.95
CA LYS A 97 20.95 -9.47 17.11
C LYS A 97 20.20 -9.37 18.44
N GLY A 98 18.87 -9.23 18.41
CA GLY A 98 18.02 -9.05 19.59
C GLY A 98 18.06 -7.64 20.17
N MET A 99 18.69 -6.69 19.47
CA MET A 99 18.76 -5.30 19.92
C MET A 99 17.47 -4.56 19.56
N HIS A 100 16.93 -3.82 20.52
CA HIS A 100 15.80 -2.92 20.31
C HIS A 100 16.17 -1.82 19.31
N ILE A 101 15.40 -1.69 18.24
CA ILE A 101 15.63 -0.71 17.17
C ILE A 101 14.50 0.30 17.06
N ASP A 102 13.28 -0.05 17.44
CA ASP A 102 12.12 0.84 17.39
C ASP A 102 11.04 0.37 18.37
N MET A 103 10.11 1.25 18.70
CA MET A 103 8.90 0.96 19.45
C MET A 103 7.69 1.41 18.64
N VAL A 104 6.84 0.45 18.29
CA VAL A 104 5.63 0.72 17.49
C VAL A 104 4.37 0.53 18.31
N ILE A 105 3.34 1.27 17.94
CA ILE A 105 1.99 1.10 18.47
C ILE A 105 1.04 0.67 17.38
N ILE A 106 0.09 -0.20 17.74
CA ILE A 106 -1.08 -0.50 16.94
C ILE A 106 -2.35 -0.09 17.69
N ASP A 107 -3.06 0.86 17.10
CA ASP A 107 -4.30 1.41 17.66
C ASP A 107 -5.41 0.36 17.69
N LYS A 108 -6.01 0.10 18.86
CA LYS A 108 -7.04 -0.95 19.03
C LYS A 108 -8.29 -0.68 18.22
N ARG A 109 -8.65 0.60 18.05
CA ARG A 109 -9.88 1.00 17.38
C ARG A 109 -9.74 0.91 15.88
N THR A 110 -8.55 1.22 15.35
CA THR A 110 -8.35 1.44 13.91
C THR A 110 -7.40 0.45 13.25
N GLY A 111 -6.53 -0.21 14.02
CA GLY A 111 -5.50 -1.11 13.50
C GLY A 111 -4.32 -0.37 12.86
N ARG A 112 -4.26 0.97 13.03
CA ARG A 112 -3.19 1.79 12.47
C ARG A 112 -1.90 1.58 13.26
N ILE A 113 -0.84 1.28 12.52
CA ILE A 113 0.51 1.08 13.02
C ILE A 113 1.28 2.41 12.92
N ARG A 114 2.00 2.79 13.97
CA ARG A 114 2.83 4.01 14.02
C ARG A 114 4.07 3.73 14.87
N SER A 115 5.22 4.30 14.53
CA SER A 115 6.33 4.39 15.49
C SER A 115 6.02 5.48 16.53
N ILE A 116 6.58 5.33 17.73
CA ILE A 116 6.51 6.34 18.80
C ILE A 116 7.67 7.35 18.71
N TYR A 117 8.82 6.96 18.16
CA TYR A 117 10.08 7.72 18.24
C TYR A 117 10.59 8.20 16.88
#